data_AF-A0A484BZA9-F1
#
_entry.id   AF-A0A484BZA9-F1
#
_cell.length_a   1.000
_cell.length_b   1.000
_cell.length_c   1.000
_cell.angle_alpha   90.00
_cell.angle_beta   90.00
_cell.angle_gamma   90.00
#
_symmetry.space_group_name_H-M   'P 1'
#
loop_
_entity.id
_entity.type
_entity.pdbx_description
1 polymer ?
#
loop_
_entity_poly.entity_id
_entity_poly.type
_entity_poly.pdbx_seq_one_letter_code
_entity_poly.pdbx_strand_id
1 'polypeptide(L)'
;MRRRVVYVMLALCGLVLAGLVAWLLVSMIAVADAQTPMSTVTVDLSGQQGTVRGNYGQTAWTGQSFMQFRGIPYAEAPIGNLRFRVG
;
A
#
# COMPACT_ATOMS: atom_id res chain seq x y z
N MET A 1 5.01 -42.35 -40.90
CA MET A 1 4.01 -41.38 -40.40
C MET A 1 4.06 -41.17 -38.88
N ARG A 2 4.22 -42.23 -38.06
CA ARG A 2 4.24 -42.13 -36.58
C ARG A 2 5.31 -41.20 -35.97
N ARG A 3 6.54 -41.17 -36.50
CA ARG A 3 7.62 -40.31 -35.96
C ARG A 3 7.34 -38.80 -36.14
N ARG A 4 6.74 -38.40 -37.26
CA ARG A 4 6.41 -36.98 -37.51
C ARG A 4 5.30 -36.48 -36.57
N VAL A 5 4.32 -37.32 -36.28
CA VAL A 5 3.25 -37.01 -35.32
C VAL A 5 3.82 -36.83 -33.90
N VAL A 6 4.79 -37.65 -33.49
CA VAL A 6 5.44 -37.55 -32.18
C VAL A 6 6.25 -36.26 -32.04
N TYR A 7 7.02 -35.85 -33.07
CA TYR A 7 7.76 -34.58 -33.02
C TYR A 7 6.85 -33.36 -33.00
N VAL A 8 5.75 -33.39 -33.77
CA VAL A 8 4.75 -32.31 -33.76
C VAL A 8 4.07 -32.23 -32.39
N MET A 9 3.73 -33.36 -31.78
CA MET A 9 3.16 -33.42 -30.43
C MET A 9 4.13 -32.91 -29.36
N LEU A 10 5.42 -33.27 -29.43
CA LEU A 10 6.46 -32.80 -28.51
C LEU A 10 6.71 -31.29 -28.63
N ALA A 11 6.73 -30.76 -29.86
CA ALA A 11 6.89 -29.33 -30.11
C ALA A 11 5.69 -28.51 -29.58
N LEU A 12 4.47 -28.99 -29.80
CA LEU A 12 3.25 -28.37 -29.27
C LEU A 12 3.22 -28.42 -27.74
N CYS A 13 3.61 -29.55 -27.14
CA CYS A 13 3.71 -29.69 -25.69
C CYS A 13 4.73 -28.70 -25.09
N GLY A 14 5.89 -28.52 -25.74
CA GLY A 14 6.90 -27.56 -25.32
C GLY A 14 6.41 -26.10 -25.38
N LEU A 15 5.70 -25.71 -26.44
CA LEU A 15 5.13 -24.36 -26.56
C LEU A 15 4.06 -24.09 -25.51
N VAL A 16 3.21 -25.08 -25.21
CA VAL A 16 2.20 -24.98 -24.15
C VAL A 16 2.87 -24.83 -22.77
N LEU A 17 3.90 -25.63 -22.47
CA LEU A 17 4.64 -25.53 -21.22
C LEU A 17 5.33 -24.18 -21.07
N ALA A 18 5.98 -23.67 -22.13
CA ALA A 18 6.62 -22.36 -22.11
C ALA A 18 5.60 -21.22 -21.90
N GLY A 19 4.43 -21.30 -22.55
CA GLY A 19 3.34 -20.35 -22.35
C GLY A 19 2.78 -20.38 -20.93
N LEU A 20 2.59 -21.58 -20.35
CA LEU A 20 2.14 -21.73 -18.97
C LEU A 20 3.17 -21.20 -17.97
N VAL A 21 4.46 -21.46 -18.19
CA VAL A 21 5.55 -20.93 -17.35
C VAL A 21 5.61 -19.41 -17.44
N ALA A 22 5.53 -18.84 -18.63
CA ALA A 22 5.50 -17.39 -18.81
C ALA A 22 4.28 -16.75 -18.13
N TRP A 23 3.10 -17.36 -18.27
CA TRP A 23 1.88 -16.90 -17.60
C TRP A 23 1.98 -16.99 -16.08
N LEU A 24 2.53 -18.08 -15.55
CA LEU A 24 2.76 -18.27 -14.11
C LEU A 24 3.78 -17.25 -13.57
N LEU A 25 4.86 -17.00 -14.30
CA LEU A 25 5.83 -15.96 -13.95
C LEU A 25 5.17 -14.59 -13.91
N VAL A 26 4.41 -14.20 -14.94
CA VAL A 26 3.66 -12.93 -14.99
C VAL A 26 2.65 -12.81 -13.85
N SER A 27 1.96 -13.90 -13.50
CA SER A 27 1.02 -13.91 -12.37
C SER A 27 1.70 -13.74 -11.01
N MET A 28 2.95 -14.19 -10.85
CA MET A 28 3.70 -14.06 -9.59
C MET A 28 4.32 -12.67 -9.41
N ILE A 29 4.52 -11.90 -10.48
CA ILE A 29 5.00 -10.50 -10.38
C ILE A 29 3.89 -9.51 -10.01
N ALA A 30 2.63 -9.93 -10.05
CA ALA A 30 1.48 -9.05 -9.85
C ALA A 30 1.07 -8.87 -8.38
N VAL A 31 2.02 -8.74 -7.44
CA VAL A 31 1.76 -8.16 -6.10
C VAL A 31 3.07 -7.58 -5.56
N ALA A 32 3.52 -6.45 -6.09
CA ALA A 32 4.62 -5.68 -5.47
C ALA A 32 4.16 -4.29 -4.97
N ASP A 33 2.96 -3.87 -5.35
CA ASP A 33 2.42 -2.53 -5.10
C ASP A 33 1.00 -2.58 -4.51
N ALA A 34 0.57 -3.73 -3.97
CA ALA A 34 -0.59 -3.78 -3.10
C ALA A 34 -0.26 -3.08 -1.78
N GLN A 35 -0.23 -1.76 -1.86
CA GLN A 35 -0.81 -0.81 -0.91
C GLN A 35 -1.20 -1.55 0.36
N THR A 36 -0.24 -1.70 1.28
CA THR A 36 -0.59 -2.07 2.65
C THR A 36 -1.68 -1.07 3.03
N PRO A 37 -2.94 -1.50 3.24
CA PRO A 37 -3.98 -0.56 3.62
C PRO A 37 -3.46 0.06 4.91
N MET A 38 -3.03 1.33 4.83
CA MET A 38 -2.45 2.03 5.95
C MET A 38 -3.53 2.00 7.03
N SER A 39 -3.34 1.10 8.01
CA SER A 39 -4.35 0.85 9.03
C SER A 39 -4.71 2.21 9.62
N THR A 40 -5.95 2.61 9.40
CA THR A 40 -6.46 3.91 9.80
C THR A 40 -6.94 3.77 11.23
N VAL A 41 -6.61 4.76 12.05
CA VAL A 41 -7.13 4.88 13.41
C VAL A 41 -7.82 6.22 13.58
N THR A 42 -8.96 6.22 14.26
CA THR A 42 -9.78 7.40 14.49
C THR A 42 -9.93 7.60 15.99
N VAL A 43 -9.65 8.80 16.48
CA VAL A 43 -9.69 9.15 17.91
C VAL A 43 -10.53 10.39 18.10
N ASP A 44 -11.40 10.37 19.11
CA ASP A 44 -12.21 11.52 19.49
C ASP A 44 -11.45 12.40 20.49
N LEU A 45 -11.39 13.71 20.23
CA LEU A 45 -10.69 14.66 21.08
C LEU A 45 -11.62 15.22 22.16
N SER A 46 -11.05 15.52 23.32
CA SER A 46 -11.79 16.16 24.41
C SER A 46 -12.17 17.61 24.07
N GLY A 47 -13.13 18.18 24.83
CA GLY A 47 -13.46 19.60 24.72
C GLY A 47 -14.13 20.01 23.41
N GLN A 48 -14.90 19.11 22.78
CA GLN A 48 -15.65 19.39 21.54
C GLN A 48 -14.77 19.75 20.33
N GLN A 49 -13.49 19.33 20.33
CA GLN A 49 -12.56 19.54 19.22
C GLN A 49 -12.80 18.59 18.04
N GLY A 50 -13.71 17.62 18.19
CA GLY A 50 -14.09 16.67 17.16
C GLY A 50 -13.11 15.51 17.06
N THR A 51 -13.13 14.84 15.90
CA THR A 51 -12.46 13.56 15.71
C THR A 51 -11.28 13.68 14.74
N VAL A 52 -10.16 13.05 15.09
CA VAL A 52 -8.95 13.03 14.24
C VAL A 52 -8.73 11.63 13.67
N ARG A 53 -8.44 11.60 12.36
CA ARG A 53 -8.03 10.39 11.64
C ARG A 53 -6.50 10.38 11.48
N GLY A 54 -5.88 9.29 11.87
CA GLY A 54 -4.45 9.01 11.71
C GLY A 54 -4.20 7.65 11.08
N ASN A 55 -2.96 7.20 11.14
CA ASN A 55 -2.55 5.87 10.71
C ASN A 55 -1.47 5.30 11.65
N TYR A 56 -1.01 4.08 11.39
CA TYR A 56 0.13 3.51 12.09
C TYR A 56 1.44 3.76 11.33
N GLY A 57 2.50 4.03 12.09
CA GLY A 57 3.88 4.06 11.63
C GLY A 57 4.71 2.98 12.32
N GLN A 58 5.96 2.80 11.88
CA GLN A 58 6.93 1.89 12.47
C GLN A 58 8.17 2.68 12.89
N THR A 59 8.75 2.38 14.05
CA THR A 59 10.03 2.98 14.45
C THR A 59 11.16 2.50 13.52
N ALA A 60 12.13 3.38 13.24
CA ALA A 60 13.19 3.08 12.28
C ALA A 60 14.12 1.94 12.73
N TRP A 61 14.39 1.83 14.04
CA TRP A 61 15.38 0.88 14.56
C TRP A 61 14.80 -0.42 15.11
N THR A 62 13.60 -0.39 15.70
CA THR A 62 12.98 -1.56 16.34
C THR A 62 11.78 -2.10 15.59
N GLY A 63 11.28 -1.39 14.56
CA GLY A 63 10.07 -1.78 13.83
C GLY A 63 8.83 -1.85 14.72
N GLN A 64 8.80 -1.09 15.82
CA GLN A 64 7.66 -1.03 16.72
C GLN A 64 6.56 -0.15 16.14
N SER A 65 5.33 -0.67 16.19
CA SER A 65 4.15 0.04 15.68
C SER A 65 3.71 1.12 16.64
N PHE A 66 3.36 2.29 16.11
CA PHE A 66 2.81 3.39 16.88
C PHE A 66 1.72 4.12 16.08
N MET A 67 0.76 4.70 16.79
CA MET A 67 -0.26 5.56 16.18
C MET A 67 0.35 6.93 15.87
N GLN A 68 0.13 7.45 14.67
CA GLN A 68 0.58 8.77 14.26
C GLN A 68 -0.59 9.62 13.78
N PHE A 69 -0.64 10.85 14.30
CA PHE A 69 -1.57 11.90 13.90
C PHE A 69 -0.74 13.15 13.62
N ARG A 70 -0.85 13.71 12.42
CA ARG A 70 0.00 14.82 11.96
C ARG A 70 -0.87 15.99 11.51
N GLY A 71 -0.41 17.21 11.79
CA GLY A 71 -1.08 18.43 11.34
C GLY A 71 -2.43 18.70 12.01
N ILE A 72 -2.65 18.22 13.25
CA ILE A 72 -3.86 18.55 14.02
C ILE A 72 -3.83 20.06 14.33
N PRO A 73 -4.82 20.85 13.88
CA PRO A 73 -4.91 22.26 14.25
C PRO A 73 -5.15 22.40 15.75
N TYR A 74 -4.39 23.27 16.41
CA TYR A 74 -4.52 23.54 17.85
C TYR A 74 -4.97 24.98 18.16
N ALA A 75 -4.94 25.86 17.16
CA ALA A 75 -5.32 27.26 17.28
C ALA A 75 -5.79 27.78 15.91
N GLU A 76 -6.39 28.97 15.91
CA GLU A 76 -6.69 29.69 14.68
C GLU A 76 -5.41 30.12 13.98
N ALA A 77 -5.38 30.03 12.64
CA ALA A 77 -4.19 30.39 11.87
C ALA A 77 -3.84 31.88 12.11
N PRO A 78 -2.59 32.24 12.43
CA PRO A 78 -2.19 33.61 12.78
C PRO A 78 -2.00 34.49 11.53
N ILE A 79 -3.05 34.58 10.71
CA ILE A 79 -3.08 35.32 9.44
C ILE A 79 -3.88 36.62 9.56
N GLY A 80 -3.61 37.59 8.69
CA GLY A 80 -4.32 38.87 8.67
C GLY A 80 -4.23 39.61 10.01
N ASN A 81 -5.39 39.97 10.58
CA ASN A 81 -5.50 40.70 11.84
C ASN A 81 -5.09 39.88 13.08
N LEU A 82 -4.96 38.56 12.94
CA LEU A 82 -4.45 37.67 13.99
C LEU A 82 -2.92 37.65 14.03
N ARG A 83 -2.26 38.18 13.00
CA ARG A 83 -0.80 38.30 12.99
C ARG A 83 -0.35 39.19 14.15
N PHE A 84 0.65 38.73 14.88
CA PHE A 84 1.20 39.41 16.07
C PHE A 84 0.23 39.56 17.25
N ARG A 85 -0.88 38.82 17.26
CA ARG A 85 -1.74 38.68 18.45
C ARG A 85 -1.35 37.44 19.25
N VAL A 86 -1.57 37.49 20.57
CA VAL A 86 -1.49 36.31 21.43
C VAL A 86 -2.69 35.42 21.10
N GLY A 87 -2.41 34.18 20.70
CA GLY A 87 -3.39 33.12 20.43
C GLY A 87 -3.63 32.23 21.64
#